data_AF-A0AAD9J9X5-F1
#
_entry.id   AF-A0AAD9J9X5-F1
#
_cell.length_a   1.000
_cell.length_b   1.000
_cell.length_c   1.000
_cell.angle_alpha   90.00
_cell.angle_beta   90.00
_cell.angle_gamma   90.00
#
_symmetry.space_group_name_H-M   'P 1'
#
loop_
_entity.id
_entity.type
_entity.pdbx_description
1 polymer ?
#
loop_
_entity_poly.entity_id
_entity_poly.type
_entity_poly.pdbx_seq_one_letter_code
_entity_poly.pdbx_strand_id
1 'polypeptide(L)'
;MAGLEEMGIPGPDHLREALTNCTDPLSAIEEFQIQNGILLPSLRPALPFLDLHNVQRLDFHQSVMDELRDRLLQRISEVAESNDKGRFKMLNELLNKCFPVVKVPALRPVVLCIMKHLPKIKHEYLLVVMENKTLYKEADVEVKQQIWQDNQALFGDEVSPLFGKYIEDREELLFNHENGDQVFFSVLPKTRRQDEVVQRLAKMIGNNIKLYDMVLQFLRTLYLRTRNIHYCTLRVELLMVLHDNDVNDIVAVDPCHKFTWCLDACIRERFVDVKRARELQVFLDGLHRSHDQVLGDLSMILCDPHAINTLALSAMRALQMTFSCDGLPRNNDELLLLLRMIYLGLGAWNMIDSQYFKEPKMDANLVTRFLPCLLSLMVDDQQNTLTVRKSEDDVRKAEPLPDYLLSACRDNSVATTIFLQYVCLVAENKDQTALCRVMPILSSCDTDIVYDDMSLHSLVSQLAGLGEAFSQKDLCEAVFDNFFVPFISRENVLRHLLRLLWWVYRYVIPVTLDTIMEQIKPNNQHSEAVRKLYKALVERRESYQPSPIPEPEQLDSPFASVPGATPAST
;
A
#
# COMPACT_ATOMS: atom_id res chain seq x y z
N MET A 1 -10.14 -23.78 41.09
CA MET A 1 -10.13 -22.71 42.10
C MET A 1 -9.77 -21.40 41.42
N ALA A 2 -10.52 -20.33 41.69
CA ALA A 2 -10.40 -19.05 40.99
C ALA A 2 -9.23 -18.17 41.52
N GLY A 3 -8.29 -18.74 42.27
CA GLY A 3 -7.13 -18.02 42.83
C GLY A 3 -7.43 -17.11 44.03
N LEU A 4 -8.70 -16.90 44.39
CA LEU A 4 -9.10 -16.11 45.56
C LEU A 4 -8.60 -16.73 46.88
N GLU A 5 -8.67 -18.06 46.99
CA GLU A 5 -8.22 -18.80 48.17
C GLU A 5 -6.70 -18.75 48.35
N GLU A 6 -5.94 -18.67 47.26
CA GLU A 6 -4.48 -18.47 47.31
C GLU A 6 -4.10 -17.09 47.87
N MET A 7 -5.03 -16.13 47.81
CA MET A 7 -4.91 -14.79 48.41
C MET A 7 -5.52 -14.71 49.81
N GLY A 8 -6.01 -15.82 50.36
CA GLY A 8 -6.71 -15.86 51.64
C GLY A 8 -8.09 -15.20 51.61
N ILE A 9 -8.67 -14.99 50.42
CA ILE A 9 -10.01 -14.42 50.25
C ILE A 9 -11.02 -15.56 50.13
N PRO A 10 -12.06 -15.60 50.98
CA PRO A 10 -13.04 -16.69 50.94
C PRO A 10 -13.83 -16.66 49.63
N GLY A 11 -13.73 -17.75 48.86
CA GLY A 11 -14.41 -17.91 47.58
C GLY A 11 -15.87 -18.39 47.70
N PRO A 12 -16.53 -18.63 46.55
CA PRO A 12 -17.90 -19.16 46.53
C PRO A 12 -18.04 -20.55 47.16
N ASP A 13 -16.97 -21.36 47.13
CA ASP A 13 -16.96 -22.69 47.75
C ASP A 13 -16.89 -22.58 49.28
N HIS A 14 -16.09 -21.66 49.82
CA HIS A 14 -16.08 -21.36 51.26
C HIS A 14 -17.44 -20.83 51.74
N LEU A 15 -18.08 -19.93 50.99
CA LEU A 15 -19.42 -19.44 51.33
C LEU A 15 -20.46 -20.58 51.28
N ARG A 16 -20.37 -21.46 50.27
CA ARG A 16 -21.25 -22.63 50.16
C ARG A 16 -21.07 -23.57 51.33
N GLU A 17 -19.83 -23.86 51.73
CA GLU A 17 -19.52 -24.72 52.87
C GLU A 17 -20.01 -24.10 54.18
N ALA A 18 -19.76 -22.80 54.39
CA ALA A 18 -20.24 -22.06 55.56
C ALA A 18 -21.78 -22.09 55.68
N LEU A 19 -22.49 -21.92 54.57
CA LEU A 19 -23.96 -21.97 54.53
C LEU A 19 -24.52 -23.39 54.64
N THR A 20 -23.77 -24.41 54.24
CA THR A 20 -24.20 -25.82 54.33
C THR A 20 -24.01 -26.38 55.75
N ASN A 21 -22.99 -25.91 56.46
CA ASN A 21 -22.59 -26.43 57.78
C ASN A 21 -23.09 -25.57 58.96
N CYS A 22 -23.73 -24.42 58.72
CA CYS A 22 -24.24 -23.56 59.79
C CYS A 22 -25.59 -24.04 60.35
N THR A 23 -25.79 -23.85 61.66
CA THR A 23 -27.09 -24.05 62.32
C THR A 23 -28.06 -22.88 62.12
N ASP A 24 -27.53 -21.67 61.88
CA ASP A 24 -28.29 -20.47 61.56
C ASP A 24 -27.69 -19.75 60.33
N PRO A 25 -28.33 -19.85 59.15
CA PRO A 25 -27.82 -19.25 57.93
C PRO A 25 -27.89 -17.72 57.92
N LEU A 26 -28.79 -17.08 58.67
CA LEU A 26 -28.87 -15.61 58.71
C LEU A 26 -27.66 -15.03 59.47
N SER A 27 -27.36 -15.58 60.64
CA SER A 27 -26.17 -15.19 61.41
C SER A 27 -24.87 -15.44 60.62
N ALA A 28 -24.77 -16.56 59.89
CA ALA A 28 -23.61 -16.86 59.05
C ALA A 28 -23.43 -15.85 57.90
N ILE A 29 -24.52 -15.37 57.29
CA ILE A 29 -24.47 -14.32 56.26
C ILE A 29 -24.03 -12.99 56.86
N GLU A 30 -24.56 -12.60 58.03
CA GLU A 30 -24.17 -11.36 58.70
C GLU A 30 -22.67 -11.38 59.10
N GLU A 31 -22.19 -12.49 59.67
CA GLU A 31 -20.77 -12.65 59.98
C GLU A 31 -19.90 -12.57 58.73
N PHE A 32 -20.30 -13.24 57.64
CA PHE A 32 -19.58 -13.18 56.38
C PHE A 32 -19.52 -11.76 55.81
N GLN A 33 -20.63 -11.02 55.87
CA GLN A 33 -20.70 -9.63 55.40
C GLN A 33 -19.83 -8.69 56.24
N ILE A 34 -19.77 -8.89 57.55
CA ILE A 34 -18.93 -8.11 58.46
C ILE A 34 -17.46 -8.40 58.22
N GLN A 35 -17.08 -9.68 58.16
CA GLN A 35 -15.69 -10.11 57.97
C GLN A 35 -15.10 -9.61 56.64
N ASN A 36 -15.90 -9.60 55.58
CA ASN A 36 -15.46 -9.15 54.25
C ASN A 36 -15.74 -7.67 53.98
N GLY A 37 -16.19 -6.90 54.97
CA GLY A 37 -16.37 -5.45 54.86
C GLY A 37 -17.45 -5.03 53.84
N ILE A 38 -18.43 -5.89 53.56
CA ILE A 38 -19.53 -5.62 52.60
C ILE A 38 -20.43 -4.50 53.12
N LEU A 39 -20.63 -4.42 54.44
CA LEU A 39 -21.42 -3.40 55.13
C LEU A 39 -20.52 -2.41 55.86
N LEU A 40 -20.07 -1.37 55.17
CA LEU A 40 -19.36 -0.26 55.82
C LEU A 40 -20.33 0.50 56.76
N PRO A 41 -19.92 0.86 57.99
CA PRO A 41 -20.78 1.62 58.92
C PRO A 41 -21.29 2.95 58.33
N SER A 42 -20.50 3.57 57.46
CA SER A 42 -20.86 4.79 56.72
C SER A 42 -21.93 4.58 55.64
N LEU A 43 -22.07 3.38 55.10
CA LEU A 43 -23.06 3.04 54.06
C LEU A 43 -24.42 2.64 54.66
N ARG A 44 -24.46 2.13 55.90
CA ARG A 44 -25.70 1.69 56.57
C ARG A 44 -26.86 2.69 56.48
N PRO A 45 -26.67 4.02 56.67
CA PRO A 45 -27.75 5.00 56.55
C PRO A 45 -28.20 5.24 55.10
N ALA A 46 -27.30 5.07 54.12
CA ALA A 46 -27.56 5.34 52.70
C ALA A 46 -28.28 4.17 52.00
N LEU A 47 -28.03 2.95 52.48
CA LEU A 47 -28.58 1.72 51.92
C LEU A 47 -30.13 1.75 51.84
N PRO A 48 -30.92 2.13 52.86
CA PRO A 48 -32.38 2.18 52.75
C PRO A 48 -32.90 3.15 51.68
N PHE A 49 -32.17 4.23 51.39
CA PHE A 49 -32.55 5.15 50.32
C PHE A 49 -32.43 4.48 48.94
N LEU A 50 -31.41 3.65 48.72
CA LEU A 50 -31.27 2.87 47.49
C LEU A 50 -32.45 1.90 47.30
N ASP A 51 -32.92 1.27 48.39
CA ASP A 51 -34.09 0.39 48.34
C ASP A 51 -35.36 1.16 47.98
N LEU A 52 -35.55 2.37 48.53
CA LEU A 52 -36.67 3.25 48.18
C LEU A 52 -36.67 3.68 46.71
N HIS A 53 -35.50 3.73 46.08
CA HIS A 53 -35.33 4.01 44.66
C HIS A 53 -35.34 2.74 43.78
N ASN A 54 -35.69 1.57 44.33
CA ASN A 54 -35.70 0.28 43.65
C ASN A 54 -34.34 -0.13 43.05
N VAL A 55 -33.23 0.32 43.62
CA VAL A 55 -31.88 -0.11 43.21
C VAL A 55 -31.52 -1.39 43.95
N GLN A 56 -31.21 -2.47 43.23
CA GLN A 56 -30.84 -3.71 43.89
C GLN A 56 -29.47 -3.58 44.56
N ARG A 57 -29.30 -4.23 45.71
CA ARG A 57 -28.02 -4.28 46.45
C ARG A 57 -26.88 -4.82 45.59
N LEU A 58 -27.17 -5.82 44.76
CA LEU A 58 -26.20 -6.41 43.84
C LEU A 58 -25.68 -5.35 42.85
N ASP A 59 -26.59 -4.61 42.22
CA ASP A 59 -26.25 -3.57 41.23
C ASP A 59 -25.39 -2.48 41.87
N PHE A 60 -25.72 -2.07 43.10
CA PHE A 60 -24.91 -1.12 43.85
C PHE A 60 -23.49 -1.64 44.11
N HIS A 61 -23.34 -2.87 44.62
CA HIS A 61 -22.02 -3.43 44.90
C HIS A 61 -21.21 -3.72 43.63
N GLN A 62 -21.86 -4.09 42.52
CA GLN A 62 -21.21 -4.21 41.21
C GLN A 62 -20.68 -2.85 40.75
N SER A 63 -21.49 -1.79 40.85
CA SER A 63 -21.08 -0.42 40.51
C SER A 63 -19.91 0.06 41.37
N VAL A 64 -19.91 -0.22 42.68
CA VAL A 64 -18.78 0.12 43.56
C VAL A 64 -17.52 -0.66 43.14
N MET A 65 -17.65 -1.94 42.81
CA MET A 65 -16.52 -2.75 42.35
C MET A 65 -15.93 -2.21 41.03
N ASP A 66 -16.78 -1.87 40.06
CA ASP A 66 -16.36 -1.29 38.80
C ASP A 66 -15.63 0.05 39.02
N GLU A 67 -16.17 0.95 39.84
CA GLU A 67 -15.53 2.23 40.19
C GLU A 67 -14.17 2.04 40.89
N LEU A 68 -14.08 1.07 41.81
CA LEU A 68 -12.81 0.74 42.48
C LEU A 68 -11.79 0.16 41.52
N ARG A 69 -12.23 -0.71 40.60
CA ARG A 69 -11.39 -1.27 39.55
C ARG A 69 -10.85 -0.15 38.65
N ASP A 70 -11.70 0.75 38.20
CA ASP A 70 -11.32 1.82 37.28
C ASP A 70 -10.34 2.81 37.95
N ARG A 71 -10.56 3.16 39.22
CA ARG A 71 -9.59 3.94 40.01
C ARG A 71 -8.26 3.22 40.18
N LEU A 72 -8.28 1.90 40.39
CA LEU A 72 -7.06 1.11 40.53
C LEU A 72 -6.28 1.05 39.21
N LEU A 73 -6.99 0.85 38.09
CA LEU A 73 -6.41 0.89 36.74
C LEU A 73 -5.75 2.24 36.47
N GLN A 74 -6.46 3.34 36.76
CA GLN A 74 -5.90 4.68 36.63
C GLN A 74 -4.63 4.85 37.48
N ARG A 75 -4.66 4.38 38.73
CA ARG A 75 -3.49 4.49 39.61
C ARG A 75 -2.30 3.66 39.14
N ILE A 76 -2.54 2.49 38.54
CA ILE A 76 -1.49 1.66 37.94
C ILE A 76 -0.84 2.41 36.78
N SER A 77 -1.65 3.00 35.90
CA SER A 77 -1.16 3.81 34.78
C SER A 77 -0.33 5.02 35.26
N GLU A 78 -0.79 5.75 36.28
CA GLU A 78 -0.04 6.86 36.87
C GLU A 78 1.32 6.43 37.45
N VAL A 79 1.36 5.30 38.15
CA VAL A 79 2.62 4.74 38.68
C VAL A 79 3.53 4.30 37.54
N ALA A 80 2.96 3.70 36.49
CA ALA A 80 3.70 3.31 35.31
C ALA A 80 4.27 4.52 34.55
N GLU A 81 3.59 5.65 34.48
CA GLU A 81 4.10 6.86 33.80
C GLU A 81 5.08 7.68 34.66
N SER A 82 5.14 7.43 35.96
CA SER A 82 6.04 8.14 36.86
C SER A 82 7.52 7.96 36.48
N ASN A 83 8.36 8.97 36.75
CA ASN A 83 9.81 8.90 36.54
C ASN A 83 10.56 8.19 37.70
N ASP A 84 9.85 7.45 38.55
CA ASP A 84 10.46 6.76 39.69
C ASP A 84 11.27 5.53 39.23
N LYS A 85 12.52 5.43 39.69
CA LYS A 85 13.41 4.30 39.42
C LYS A 85 12.88 2.99 40.02
N GLY A 86 12.05 3.06 41.06
CA GLY A 86 11.45 1.90 41.73
C GLY A 86 10.16 1.36 41.10
N ARG A 87 9.56 2.07 40.13
CA ARG A 87 8.19 1.78 39.64
C ARG A 87 8.01 0.35 39.11
N PHE A 88 8.94 -0.13 38.29
CA PHE A 88 8.84 -1.48 37.72
C PHE A 88 9.06 -2.57 38.75
N LYS A 89 9.82 -2.30 39.82
CA LYS A 89 9.97 -3.23 40.94
C LYS A 89 8.64 -3.35 41.70
N MET A 90 8.01 -2.21 42.00
CA MET A 90 6.69 -2.16 42.63
C MET A 90 5.62 -2.86 41.77
N LEU A 91 5.57 -2.59 40.47
CA LEU A 91 4.63 -3.24 39.54
C LEU A 91 4.88 -4.76 39.46
N ASN A 92 6.13 -5.20 39.47
CA ASN A 92 6.44 -6.64 39.51
C ASN A 92 6.00 -7.30 40.82
N GLU A 93 6.21 -6.63 41.96
CA GLU A 93 5.74 -7.12 43.26
C GLU A 93 4.22 -7.20 43.32
N LEU A 94 3.52 -6.20 42.77
CA LEU A 94 2.07 -6.20 42.60
C LEU A 94 1.61 -7.35 41.69
N LEU A 95 2.27 -7.55 40.55
CA LEU A 95 1.94 -8.65 39.63
C LEU A 95 2.08 -10.01 40.32
N ASN A 96 3.17 -10.24 41.05
CA ASN A 96 3.38 -11.51 41.76
C ASN A 96 2.24 -11.82 42.75
N LYS A 97 1.69 -10.78 43.40
CA LYS A 97 0.56 -10.92 44.32
C LYS A 97 -0.76 -11.11 43.57
N CYS A 98 -1.02 -10.36 42.50
CA CYS A 98 -2.31 -10.38 41.83
C CYS A 98 -2.44 -11.47 40.75
N PHE A 99 -1.35 -12.08 40.28
CA PHE A 99 -1.41 -13.07 39.21
C PHE A 99 -2.31 -14.29 39.49
N PRO A 100 -2.36 -14.86 40.72
CA PRO A 100 -3.29 -15.94 41.06
C PRO A 100 -4.75 -15.66 40.68
N VAL A 101 -5.18 -14.40 40.82
CA VAL A 101 -6.57 -13.98 40.55
C VAL A 101 -6.82 -13.62 39.07
N VAL A 102 -5.88 -13.87 38.15
CA VAL A 102 -6.06 -13.60 36.71
C VAL A 102 -7.26 -14.34 36.10
N LYS A 103 -7.64 -15.49 36.68
CA LYS A 103 -8.80 -16.26 36.26
C LYS A 103 -10.13 -15.63 36.69
N VAL A 104 -10.13 -14.73 37.68
CA VAL A 104 -11.32 -14.01 38.17
C VAL A 104 -11.68 -12.88 37.19
N PRO A 105 -12.83 -12.94 36.49
CA PRO A 105 -13.18 -11.95 35.47
C PRO A 105 -13.19 -10.49 35.97
N ALA A 106 -13.65 -10.25 37.20
CA ALA A 106 -13.73 -8.91 37.78
C ALA A 106 -12.36 -8.26 38.04
N LEU A 107 -11.33 -9.06 38.36
CA LEU A 107 -9.98 -8.58 38.70
C LEU A 107 -8.97 -8.74 37.57
N ARG A 108 -9.29 -9.55 36.56
CA ARG A 108 -8.42 -9.80 35.41
C ARG A 108 -7.95 -8.52 34.69
N PRO A 109 -8.78 -7.48 34.45
CA PRO A 109 -8.32 -6.24 33.81
C PRO A 109 -7.16 -5.58 34.56
N VAL A 110 -7.18 -5.65 35.90
CA VAL A 110 -6.11 -5.11 36.76
C VAL A 110 -4.80 -5.87 36.52
N VAL A 111 -4.85 -7.21 36.47
CA VAL A 111 -3.66 -8.04 36.23
C VAL A 111 -3.07 -7.76 34.85
N LEU A 112 -3.92 -7.73 33.81
CA LEU A 112 -3.47 -7.47 32.44
C LEU A 112 -2.91 -6.05 32.27
N CYS A 113 -3.51 -5.05 32.92
CA CYS A 113 -2.99 -3.68 32.94
C CYS A 113 -1.59 -3.60 33.58
N ILE A 114 -1.35 -4.31 34.69
CA ILE A 114 0.01 -4.37 35.28
C ILE A 114 0.99 -5.01 34.29
N MET A 115 0.61 -6.11 33.64
CA MET A 115 1.44 -6.80 32.66
C MET A 115 1.81 -5.88 31.49
N LYS A 116 0.85 -5.12 30.95
CA LYS A 116 1.04 -4.15 29.86
C LYS A 116 2.21 -3.19 30.12
N HIS A 117 2.30 -2.67 31.34
CA HIS A 117 3.29 -1.65 31.69
C HIS A 117 4.66 -2.22 32.08
N LEU A 118 4.81 -3.55 32.14
CA LEU A 118 6.08 -4.18 32.52
C LEU A 118 6.96 -4.42 31.28
N PRO A 119 8.22 -3.91 31.27
CA PRO A 119 9.13 -4.11 30.15
C PRO A 119 9.56 -5.58 29.98
N LYS A 120 9.52 -6.35 31.06
CA LYS A 120 9.81 -7.78 31.06
C LYS A 120 8.92 -8.50 32.05
N ILE A 121 8.08 -9.38 31.53
CA ILE A 121 7.20 -10.26 32.29
C ILE A 121 7.91 -11.62 32.49
N LYS A 122 7.66 -12.27 33.63
CA LYS A 122 8.18 -13.63 33.88
C LYS A 122 7.57 -14.61 32.87
N HIS A 123 8.41 -15.50 32.33
CA HIS A 123 8.02 -16.45 31.30
C HIS A 123 6.86 -17.36 31.75
N GLU A 124 6.84 -17.79 33.01
CA GLU A 124 5.75 -18.58 33.59
C GLU A 124 4.36 -17.92 33.44
N TYR A 125 4.30 -16.59 33.60
CA TYR A 125 3.05 -15.84 33.45
C TYR A 125 2.62 -15.71 31.99
N LEU A 126 3.60 -15.55 31.08
CA LEU A 126 3.35 -15.50 29.65
C LEU A 126 2.82 -16.84 29.12
N LEU A 127 3.34 -17.97 29.62
CA LEU A 127 2.83 -19.31 29.28
C LEU A 127 1.36 -19.47 29.66
N VAL A 128 0.98 -19.06 30.88
CA VAL A 128 -0.42 -19.13 31.34
C VAL A 128 -1.35 -18.27 30.47
N VAL A 129 -0.91 -17.08 30.05
CA VAL A 129 -1.69 -16.23 29.13
C VAL A 129 -1.79 -16.88 27.75
N MET A 130 -0.70 -17.43 27.22
CA MET A 130 -0.64 -18.07 25.90
C MET A 130 -1.51 -19.33 25.82
N GLU A 131 -1.51 -20.17 26.86
CA GLU A 131 -2.30 -21.41 26.90
C GLU A 131 -3.82 -21.15 27.01
N ASN A 132 -4.22 -20.00 27.56
CA ASN A 132 -5.61 -19.65 27.76
C ASN A 132 -6.11 -18.66 26.70
N LYS A 133 -6.95 -19.15 25.77
CA LYS A 133 -7.52 -18.36 24.68
C LYS A 133 -8.25 -17.09 25.12
N THR A 134 -8.91 -17.06 26.29
CA THR A 134 -9.62 -15.85 26.74
C THR A 134 -8.63 -14.81 27.25
N LEU A 135 -7.65 -15.22 28.06
CA LEU A 135 -6.58 -14.34 28.54
C LEU A 135 -5.76 -13.77 27.39
N TYR A 136 -5.38 -14.62 26.43
CA TYR A 136 -4.64 -14.18 25.25
C TYR A 136 -5.43 -13.15 24.44
N LYS A 137 -6.73 -13.36 24.21
CA LYS A 137 -7.56 -12.40 23.46
C LYS A 137 -7.63 -11.04 24.15
N GLU A 138 -7.86 -11.04 25.47
CA GLU A 138 -8.00 -9.83 26.29
C GLU A 138 -6.67 -9.12 26.59
N ALA A 139 -5.53 -9.80 26.42
CA ALA A 139 -4.22 -9.21 26.66
C ALA A 139 -3.90 -8.08 25.68
N ASP A 140 -3.32 -6.99 26.22
CA ASP A 140 -2.76 -5.89 25.46
C ASP A 140 -1.62 -6.34 24.52
N VAL A 141 -1.37 -5.55 23.48
CA VAL A 141 -0.39 -5.87 22.43
C VAL A 141 1.02 -5.95 23.00
N GLU A 142 1.35 -5.13 24.00
CA GLU A 142 2.63 -5.09 24.69
C GLU A 142 2.94 -6.41 25.42
N VAL A 143 1.91 -7.08 25.94
CA VAL A 143 2.05 -8.42 26.53
C VAL A 143 2.24 -9.45 25.41
N LYS A 144 1.45 -9.36 24.34
CA LYS A 144 1.54 -10.27 23.20
C LYS A 144 2.89 -10.17 22.48
N GLN A 145 3.46 -8.97 22.36
CA GLN A 145 4.81 -8.75 21.82
C GLN A 145 5.87 -9.57 22.55
N GLN A 146 5.77 -9.64 23.89
CA GLN A 146 6.69 -10.45 24.70
C GLN A 146 6.48 -11.96 24.54
N ILE A 147 5.29 -12.40 24.12
CA ILE A 147 5.01 -13.80 23.75
C ILE A 147 5.54 -14.09 22.35
N TRP A 148 5.24 -13.22 21.39
CA TRP A 148 5.58 -13.38 19.97
C TRP A 148 7.09 -13.42 19.71
N GLN A 149 7.88 -12.64 20.46
CA GLN A 149 9.34 -12.58 20.26
C GLN A 149 10.05 -13.93 20.45
N ASP A 150 9.42 -14.85 21.20
CA ASP A 150 9.94 -16.19 21.47
C ASP A 150 9.08 -17.29 20.79
N ASN A 151 8.01 -16.92 20.06
CA ASN A 151 7.11 -17.85 19.38
C ASN A 151 6.78 -17.35 17.96
N GLN A 152 7.69 -17.62 17.02
CA GLN A 152 7.59 -17.18 15.62
C GLN A 152 6.35 -17.75 14.91
N ALA A 153 5.94 -18.99 15.21
CA ALA A 153 4.78 -19.60 14.58
C ALA A 153 3.49 -18.88 14.96
N LEU A 154 3.30 -18.63 16.26
CA LEU A 154 2.13 -17.88 16.75
C LEU A 154 2.09 -16.46 16.18
N PHE A 155 3.25 -15.77 16.13
CA PHE A 155 3.31 -14.44 15.53
C PHE A 155 2.97 -14.47 14.04
N GLY A 156 3.49 -15.46 13.30
CA GLY A 156 3.18 -15.72 11.90
C GLY A 156 1.69 -15.88 11.65
N ASP A 157 0.99 -16.64 12.50
CA ASP A 157 -0.46 -16.85 12.42
C ASP A 157 -1.26 -15.54 12.62
N GLU A 158 -0.76 -14.61 13.44
CA GLU A 158 -1.41 -13.31 13.68
C GLU A 158 -1.18 -12.30 12.55
N VAL A 159 0.02 -12.30 11.93
CA VAL A 159 0.36 -11.33 10.87
C VAL A 159 0.00 -11.82 9.46
N SER A 160 -0.07 -13.13 9.21
CA SER A 160 -0.36 -13.67 7.89
C SER A 160 -1.71 -13.21 7.31
N PRO A 161 -2.81 -13.12 8.07
CA PRO A 161 -4.07 -12.58 7.56
C PRO A 161 -3.97 -11.11 7.16
N LEU A 162 -3.13 -10.34 7.87
CA LEU A 162 -2.88 -8.94 7.56
C LEU A 162 -2.13 -8.81 6.22
N PHE A 163 -1.13 -9.66 5.99
CA PHE A 163 -0.44 -9.70 4.70
C PHE A 163 -1.39 -10.00 3.54
N GLY A 164 -2.25 -11.02 3.68
CA GLY A 164 -3.25 -11.35 2.65
C GLY A 164 -4.18 -10.16 2.36
N LYS A 165 -4.75 -9.57 3.42
CA LYS A 165 -5.64 -8.39 3.29
C LYS A 165 -4.92 -7.23 2.59
N TYR A 166 -3.68 -6.91 2.95
CA TYR A 166 -2.93 -5.83 2.33
C TYR A 166 -2.75 -6.04 0.82
N ILE A 167 -2.46 -7.26 0.39
CA ILE A 167 -2.31 -7.57 -1.04
C ILE A 167 -3.65 -7.43 -1.76
N GLU A 168 -4.74 -7.95 -1.19
CA GLU A 168 -6.09 -7.82 -1.76
C GLU A 168 -6.49 -6.35 -1.91
N ASP A 169 -6.29 -5.52 -0.88
CA ASP A 169 -6.59 -4.09 -0.89
C ASP A 169 -5.77 -3.34 -1.97
N ARG A 170 -4.50 -3.73 -2.17
CA ARG A 170 -3.63 -3.14 -3.21
C ARG A 170 -4.05 -3.52 -4.62
N GLU A 171 -4.43 -4.79 -4.83
CA GLU A 171 -4.96 -5.25 -6.12
C GLU A 171 -6.31 -4.58 -6.43
N GLU A 172 -7.19 -4.42 -5.44
CA GLU A 172 -8.46 -3.72 -5.63
C GLU A 172 -8.25 -2.27 -6.07
N LEU A 173 -7.31 -1.54 -5.44
CA LEU A 173 -6.94 -0.19 -5.84
C LEU A 173 -6.43 -0.14 -7.28
N LEU A 174 -5.58 -1.10 -7.64
CA LEU A 174 -4.97 -1.18 -8.97
C LEU A 174 -5.99 -1.41 -10.07
N PHE A 175 -6.99 -2.24 -9.82
CA PHE A 175 -8.01 -2.62 -10.81
C PHE A 175 -9.31 -1.81 -10.71
N ASN A 176 -9.37 -0.79 -9.85
CA ASN A 176 -10.52 0.09 -9.75
C ASN A 176 -10.79 0.79 -11.11
N HIS A 177 -12.07 0.89 -11.46
CA HIS A 177 -12.59 1.43 -12.72
C HIS A 177 -13.58 2.59 -12.50
N GLU A 178 -13.98 2.87 -11.25
CA GLU A 178 -14.95 3.92 -10.92
C GLU A 178 -14.28 5.31 -10.88
N ASN A 179 -13.01 5.36 -10.47
CA ASN A 179 -12.23 6.60 -10.42
C ASN A 179 -11.39 6.72 -11.71
N GLY A 180 -11.63 7.79 -12.47
CA GLY A 180 -10.95 8.04 -13.76
C GLY A 180 -9.53 8.59 -13.63
N ASP A 181 -9.15 9.01 -12.43
CA ASP A 181 -7.82 9.51 -12.15
C ASP A 181 -6.82 8.36 -11.93
N GLN A 182 -5.54 8.64 -12.21
CA GLN A 182 -4.36 7.79 -11.98
C GLN A 182 -4.13 7.53 -10.47
N VAL A 183 -5.11 6.95 -9.76
CA VAL A 183 -5.09 6.93 -8.29
C VAL A 183 -3.87 6.18 -7.77
N PHE A 184 -3.50 5.05 -8.37
CA PHE A 184 -2.45 4.17 -7.82
C PHE A 184 -1.12 4.90 -7.61
N PHE A 185 -0.48 5.40 -8.69
CA PHE A 185 0.80 6.12 -8.57
C PHE A 185 0.67 7.55 -8.06
N SER A 186 -0.56 8.09 -7.95
CA SER A 186 -0.76 9.44 -7.45
C SER A 186 -0.90 9.54 -5.93
N VAL A 187 -1.23 8.44 -5.23
CA VAL A 187 -1.34 8.44 -3.77
C VAL A 187 -0.01 8.82 -3.13
N LEU A 188 -0.04 9.86 -2.28
CA LEU A 188 1.13 10.32 -1.56
C LEU A 188 1.63 9.27 -0.56
N PRO A 189 2.96 9.13 -0.34
CA PRO A 189 3.50 8.14 0.58
C PRO A 189 2.91 8.21 1.99
N LYS A 190 2.72 9.43 2.53
CA LYS A 190 2.09 9.63 3.84
C LYS A 190 0.67 9.07 3.93
N THR A 191 -0.12 9.20 2.87
CA THR A 191 -1.50 8.69 2.82
C THR A 191 -1.50 7.17 2.77
N ARG A 192 -0.62 6.56 1.96
CA ARG A 192 -0.52 5.10 1.89
C ARG A 192 -0.18 4.46 3.24
N ARG A 193 0.63 5.15 4.04
CA ARG A 193 1.02 4.74 5.39
C ARG A 193 -0.09 4.81 6.43
N GLN A 194 -1.18 5.53 6.17
CA GLN A 194 -2.37 5.54 7.05
C GLN A 194 -3.26 4.29 6.87
N ASP A 195 -2.86 3.38 5.98
CA ASP A 195 -3.54 2.11 5.79
C ASP A 195 -3.67 1.33 7.11
N GLU A 196 -4.87 0.77 7.32
CA GLU A 196 -5.23 0.08 8.57
C GLU A 196 -4.28 -1.10 8.85
N VAL A 197 -3.90 -1.84 7.80
CA VAL A 197 -3.02 -3.00 7.94
C VAL A 197 -1.62 -2.55 8.32
N VAL A 198 -1.07 -1.53 7.65
CA VAL A 198 0.27 -1.02 7.94
C VAL A 198 0.36 -0.50 9.38
N GLN A 199 -0.63 0.30 9.81
CA GLN A 199 -0.71 0.82 11.18
C GLN A 199 -0.83 -0.30 12.22
N ARG A 200 -1.63 -1.34 11.93
CA ARG A 200 -1.78 -2.49 12.81
C ARG A 200 -0.50 -3.30 12.92
N LEU A 201 0.22 -3.54 11.82
CA LEU A 201 1.52 -4.22 11.84
C LEU A 201 2.56 -3.43 12.64
N ALA A 202 2.63 -2.11 12.43
CA ALA A 202 3.51 -1.25 13.21
C ALA A 202 3.22 -1.33 14.72
N LYS A 203 1.93 -1.33 15.10
CA LYS A 203 1.51 -1.52 16.50
C LYS A 203 1.88 -2.91 17.03
N MET A 204 1.72 -3.96 16.24
CA MET A 204 2.09 -5.33 16.64
C MET A 204 3.60 -5.47 16.86
N ILE A 205 4.43 -4.79 16.09
CA ILE A 205 5.89 -4.78 16.24
C ILE A 205 6.32 -3.92 17.44
N GLY A 206 5.75 -2.72 17.58
CA GLY A 206 6.15 -1.74 18.59
C GLY A 206 7.64 -1.40 18.47
N ASN A 207 8.36 -1.43 19.59
CA ASN A 207 9.80 -1.18 19.63
C ASN A 207 10.64 -2.48 19.59
N ASN A 208 10.01 -3.63 19.32
CA ASN A 208 10.68 -4.92 19.40
C ASN A 208 11.41 -5.27 18.09
N ILE A 209 12.74 -5.13 18.09
CA ILE A 209 13.61 -5.40 16.94
C ILE A 209 13.44 -6.84 16.43
N LYS A 210 13.28 -7.84 17.31
CA LYS A 210 13.11 -9.24 16.87
C LYS A 210 11.82 -9.43 16.08
N LEU A 211 10.73 -8.79 16.50
CA LEU A 211 9.46 -8.87 15.77
C LEU A 211 9.56 -8.18 14.41
N TYR A 212 10.25 -7.04 14.35
CA TYR A 212 10.54 -6.35 13.10
C TYR A 212 11.31 -7.26 12.13
N ASP A 213 12.41 -7.88 12.61
CA ASP A 213 13.22 -8.81 11.81
C ASP A 213 12.42 -10.02 11.32
N MET A 214 11.54 -10.58 12.17
CA MET A 214 10.63 -11.66 11.78
C MET A 214 9.69 -11.22 10.65
N VAL A 215 9.10 -10.02 10.74
CA VAL A 215 8.26 -9.49 9.64
C VAL A 215 9.07 -9.32 8.37
N LEU A 216 10.27 -8.75 8.43
CA LEU A 216 11.14 -8.63 7.25
C LEU A 216 11.46 -10.01 6.64
N GLN A 217 11.69 -11.03 7.46
CA GLN A 217 11.90 -12.41 6.98
C GLN A 217 10.65 -12.98 6.30
N PHE A 218 9.46 -12.74 6.87
CA PHE A 218 8.20 -13.15 6.26
C PHE A 218 7.98 -12.46 4.91
N LEU A 219 8.20 -11.14 4.82
CA LEU A 219 8.07 -10.37 3.57
C LEU A 219 9.02 -10.89 2.49
N ARG A 220 10.29 -11.18 2.83
CA ARG A 220 11.25 -11.80 1.89
C ARG A 220 10.75 -13.16 1.41
N THR A 221 10.29 -14.00 2.32
CA THR A 221 9.80 -15.35 2.01
C THR A 221 8.57 -15.31 1.11
N LEU A 222 7.61 -14.42 1.40
CA LEU A 222 6.39 -14.25 0.63
C LEU A 222 6.69 -13.66 -0.75
N TYR A 223 7.57 -12.66 -0.83
CA TYR A 223 8.03 -12.10 -2.10
C TYR A 223 8.66 -13.17 -3.00
N LEU A 224 9.56 -14.01 -2.46
CA LEU A 224 10.17 -15.09 -3.22
C LEU A 224 9.16 -16.11 -3.73
N ARG A 225 8.23 -16.55 -2.86
CA ARG A 225 7.24 -17.59 -3.17
C ARG A 225 6.17 -17.14 -4.15
N THR A 226 5.70 -15.90 -4.02
CA THR A 226 4.53 -15.40 -4.77
C THR A 226 4.91 -14.51 -5.95
N ARG A 227 6.13 -13.96 -5.96
CA ARG A 227 6.57 -12.89 -6.88
C ARG A 227 5.74 -11.61 -6.79
N ASN A 228 4.92 -11.44 -5.75
CA ASN A 228 4.11 -10.25 -5.59
C ASN A 228 4.95 -9.08 -5.05
N ILE A 229 5.15 -8.07 -5.88
CA ILE A 229 5.97 -6.89 -5.59
C ILE A 229 5.38 -6.00 -4.48
N HIS A 230 4.10 -6.13 -4.14
CA HIS A 230 3.49 -5.35 -3.06
C HIS A 230 4.05 -5.70 -1.67
N TYR A 231 4.70 -6.86 -1.51
CA TYR A 231 5.50 -7.13 -0.30
C TYR A 231 6.73 -6.21 -0.18
N CYS A 232 7.28 -5.74 -1.29
CA CYS A 232 8.32 -4.71 -1.31
C CYS A 232 7.77 -3.35 -0.91
N THR A 233 6.58 -2.98 -1.41
CA THR A 233 5.86 -1.78 -0.97
C THR A 233 5.58 -1.82 0.53
N LEU A 234 5.09 -2.95 1.06
CA LEU A 234 4.81 -3.12 2.49
C LEU A 234 6.09 -2.97 3.33
N ARG A 235 7.23 -3.47 2.87
CA ARG A 235 8.53 -3.27 3.54
C ARG A 235 8.85 -1.78 3.68
N VAL A 236 8.71 -1.02 2.60
CA VAL A 236 8.96 0.43 2.56
C VAL A 236 8.00 1.17 3.49
N GLU A 237 6.70 0.90 3.37
CA GLU A 237 5.66 1.56 4.15
C GLU A 237 5.81 1.28 5.64
N LEU A 238 6.12 0.04 6.02
CA LEU A 238 6.31 -0.34 7.42
C LEU A 238 7.50 0.39 8.04
N LEU A 239 8.66 0.42 7.37
CA LEU A 239 9.84 1.13 7.86
C LEU A 239 9.55 2.63 8.02
N MET A 240 8.86 3.23 7.05
CA MET A 240 8.53 4.64 7.09
C MET A 240 7.42 4.98 8.11
N VAL A 241 6.50 4.06 8.42
CA VAL A 241 5.54 4.23 9.53
C VAL A 241 6.24 4.18 10.88
N LEU A 242 7.20 3.26 11.06
CA LEU A 242 7.98 3.19 12.29
C LEU A 242 8.85 4.45 12.50
N HIS A 243 9.38 5.01 11.40
CA HIS A 243 10.01 6.33 11.40
C HIS A 243 9.02 7.43 11.81
N ASP A 244 7.84 7.49 11.17
CA ASP A 244 6.84 8.53 11.45
C ASP A 244 6.30 8.46 12.89
N ASN A 245 6.35 7.28 13.52
CA ASN A 245 5.98 7.02 14.92
C ASN A 245 7.17 7.18 15.92
N ASP A 246 8.32 7.69 15.47
CA ASP A 246 9.53 7.92 16.29
C ASP A 246 10.09 6.66 16.99
N VAL A 247 9.94 5.49 16.36
CA VAL A 247 10.46 4.20 16.89
C VAL A 247 11.97 4.07 16.62
N ASN A 248 12.75 4.87 17.35
CA ASN A 248 14.20 4.99 17.16
C ASN A 248 14.96 3.67 17.38
N ASP A 249 14.47 2.77 18.22
CA ASP A 249 15.09 1.46 18.49
C ASP A 249 15.24 0.61 17.22
N ILE A 250 14.29 0.70 16.30
CA ILE A 250 14.31 -0.02 15.02
C ILE A 250 15.00 0.83 13.94
N VAL A 251 14.59 2.10 13.84
CA VAL A 251 15.04 3.03 12.79
C VAL A 251 16.56 3.27 12.83
N ALA A 252 17.16 3.25 14.01
CA ALA A 252 18.61 3.42 14.18
C ALA A 252 19.42 2.18 13.77
N VAL A 253 18.80 1.00 13.76
CA VAL A 253 19.47 -0.29 13.50
C VAL A 253 19.23 -0.75 12.06
N ASP A 254 18.11 -0.38 11.43
CA ASP A 254 17.82 -0.73 10.05
C ASP A 254 18.81 -0.02 9.08
N PRO A 255 19.64 -0.78 8.34
CA PRO A 255 20.67 -0.21 7.47
C PRO A 255 20.10 0.47 6.22
N CYS A 256 18.86 0.17 5.83
CA CYS A 256 18.17 0.73 4.69
C CYS A 256 17.43 2.04 5.02
N HIS A 257 17.21 2.36 6.30
CA HIS A 257 16.39 3.50 6.72
C HIS A 257 16.71 4.80 5.99
N LYS A 258 17.98 5.25 6.01
CA LYS A 258 18.35 6.54 5.40
C LYS A 258 18.13 6.55 3.89
N PHE A 259 18.40 5.42 3.22
CA PHE A 259 18.16 5.27 1.79
C PHE A 259 16.66 5.34 1.48
N THR A 260 15.85 4.57 2.20
CA THR A 260 14.39 4.56 2.05
C THR A 260 13.79 5.94 2.32
N TRP A 261 14.27 6.66 3.33
CA TRP A 261 13.79 8.00 3.64
C TRP A 261 14.11 9.02 2.53
N CYS A 262 15.32 8.97 1.97
CA CYS A 262 15.70 9.80 0.82
C CYS A 262 14.85 9.46 -0.42
N LEU A 263 14.65 8.16 -0.69
CA LEU A 263 13.82 7.69 -1.80
C LEU A 263 12.34 8.06 -1.62
N ASP A 264 11.77 7.97 -0.41
CA ASP A 264 10.39 8.36 -0.09
C ASP A 264 10.17 9.85 -0.40
N ALA A 265 11.18 10.69 -0.16
CA ALA A 265 11.13 12.09 -0.56
C ALA A 265 11.11 12.26 -2.10
N CYS A 266 11.89 11.47 -2.84
CA CYS A 266 11.84 11.47 -4.31
C CYS A 266 10.47 11.04 -4.83
N ILE A 267 9.89 9.98 -4.27
CA ILE A 267 8.56 9.47 -4.64
C ILE A 267 7.49 10.55 -4.40
N ARG A 268 7.56 11.24 -3.26
CA ARG A 268 6.63 12.34 -2.94
C ARG A 268 6.69 13.47 -3.97
N GLU A 269 7.88 13.88 -4.39
CA GLU A 269 8.05 14.94 -5.40
C GLU A 269 7.91 14.42 -6.85
N ARG A 270 7.76 13.10 -7.04
CA ARG A 270 7.77 12.41 -8.34
C ARG A 270 8.98 12.79 -9.21
N PHE A 271 10.11 13.01 -8.55
CA PHE A 271 11.35 13.44 -9.18
C PHE A 271 12.54 13.18 -8.25
N VAL A 272 13.63 12.70 -8.84
CA VAL A 272 14.94 12.64 -8.20
C VAL A 272 15.73 13.86 -8.66
N ASP A 273 16.01 14.78 -7.73
CA ASP A 273 16.87 15.92 -8.00
C ASP A 273 18.36 15.58 -7.79
N VAL A 274 19.25 16.42 -8.32
CA VAL A 274 20.71 16.24 -8.26
C VAL A 274 21.24 16.05 -6.83
N LYS A 275 20.65 16.71 -5.83
CA LYS A 275 21.10 16.58 -4.44
C LYS A 275 20.74 15.19 -3.90
N ARG A 276 19.49 14.77 -4.07
CA ARG A 276 19.01 13.45 -3.64
C ARG A 276 19.68 12.32 -4.42
N ALA A 277 19.91 12.50 -5.72
CA ALA A 277 20.69 11.58 -6.54
C ALA A 277 22.07 11.33 -5.92
N ARG A 278 22.80 12.39 -5.56
CA ARG A 278 24.11 12.27 -4.90
C ARG A 278 24.02 11.56 -3.54
N GLU A 279 23.01 11.87 -2.73
CA GLU A 279 22.80 11.18 -1.44
C GLU A 279 22.56 9.68 -1.65
N LEU A 280 21.66 9.30 -2.55
CA LEU A 280 21.36 7.91 -2.91
C LEU A 280 22.61 7.19 -3.47
N GLN A 281 23.39 7.87 -4.30
CA GLN A 281 24.64 7.33 -4.83
C GLN A 281 25.66 7.07 -3.72
N VAL A 282 25.86 8.01 -2.79
CA VAL A 282 26.77 7.83 -1.65
C VAL A 282 26.37 6.63 -0.80
N PHE A 283 25.07 6.38 -0.62
CA PHE A 283 24.59 5.19 0.07
C PHE A 283 24.97 3.90 -0.67
N LEU A 284 24.70 3.82 -1.98
CA LEU A 284 25.01 2.63 -2.78
C LEU A 284 26.52 2.37 -2.87
N ASP A 285 27.33 3.41 -3.07
CA ASP A 285 28.79 3.30 -3.17
C ASP A 285 29.45 3.00 -1.81
N GLY A 286 28.79 3.33 -0.71
CA GLY A 286 29.22 3.03 0.65
C GLY A 286 29.02 1.58 1.10
N LEU A 287 28.37 0.73 0.29
CA LEU A 287 28.13 -0.67 0.64
C LEU A 287 29.42 -1.49 0.54
N HIS A 288 29.96 -1.90 1.68
CA HIS A 288 31.11 -2.80 1.76
C HIS A 288 30.68 -4.28 1.59
N ARG A 289 31.61 -5.13 1.13
CA ARG A 289 31.42 -6.59 0.95
C ARG A 289 30.97 -7.36 2.22
N SER A 290 31.02 -6.73 3.40
CA SER A 290 30.53 -7.31 4.65
C SER A 290 29.02 -7.14 4.86
N HIS A 291 28.36 -6.30 4.06
CA HIS A 291 26.94 -5.97 4.15
C HIS A 291 26.15 -6.43 2.91
N ASP A 292 26.61 -7.50 2.26
CA ASP A 292 26.03 -8.03 1.02
C ASP A 292 24.51 -8.23 1.12
N GLN A 293 23.99 -8.74 2.25
CA GLN A 293 22.53 -8.91 2.45
C GLN A 293 21.74 -7.59 2.42
N VAL A 294 22.36 -6.46 2.79
CA VAL A 294 21.73 -5.13 2.74
C VAL A 294 21.42 -4.74 1.30
N LEU A 295 22.25 -5.13 0.34
CA LEU A 295 21.99 -4.86 -1.07
C LEU A 295 20.71 -5.56 -1.56
N GLY A 296 20.43 -6.77 -1.05
CA GLY A 296 19.17 -7.47 -1.34
C GLY A 296 17.95 -6.71 -0.82
N ASP A 297 18.04 -6.18 0.40
CA ASP A 297 16.98 -5.38 1.01
C ASP A 297 16.77 -4.03 0.30
N LEU A 298 17.85 -3.36 -0.08
CA LEU A 298 17.79 -2.15 -0.90
C LEU A 298 17.19 -2.43 -2.27
N SER A 299 17.51 -3.57 -2.87
CA SER A 299 16.92 -4.02 -4.12
C SER A 299 15.42 -4.25 -3.97
N MET A 300 14.94 -4.84 -2.86
CA MET A 300 13.49 -4.89 -2.58
C MET A 300 12.88 -3.51 -2.48
N ILE A 301 13.50 -2.58 -1.75
CA ILE A 301 13.00 -1.20 -1.64
C ILE A 301 12.89 -0.54 -3.03
N LEU A 302 13.87 -0.77 -3.89
CA LEU A 302 13.87 -0.28 -5.27
C LEU A 302 12.87 -1.01 -6.18
N CYS A 303 12.48 -2.24 -5.83
CA CYS A 303 11.45 -3.02 -6.52
C CYS A 303 10.03 -2.53 -6.20
N ASP A 304 9.85 -1.63 -5.22
CA ASP A 304 8.58 -0.94 -5.00
C ASP A 304 8.11 -0.26 -6.31
N PRO A 305 6.88 -0.53 -6.80
CA PRO A 305 6.38 0.06 -8.03
C PRO A 305 6.49 1.58 -8.10
N HIS A 306 6.30 2.27 -6.96
CA HIS A 306 6.39 3.72 -6.93
C HIS A 306 7.83 4.23 -7.02
N ALA A 307 8.80 3.47 -6.51
CA ALA A 307 10.22 3.73 -6.74
C ALA A 307 10.57 3.57 -8.22
N ILE A 308 10.24 2.44 -8.85
CA ILE A 308 10.51 2.21 -10.29
C ILE A 308 9.86 3.30 -11.15
N ASN A 309 8.59 3.62 -10.92
CA ASN A 309 7.88 4.65 -11.66
C ASN A 309 8.56 6.04 -11.49
N THR A 310 8.94 6.42 -10.27
CA THR A 310 9.62 7.69 -10.01
C THR A 310 11.00 7.76 -10.67
N LEU A 311 11.75 6.66 -10.63
CA LEU A 311 13.07 6.56 -11.25
C LEU A 311 12.97 6.62 -12.78
N ALA A 312 12.00 5.91 -13.38
CA ALA A 312 11.76 5.93 -14.82
C ALA A 312 11.32 7.32 -15.31
N LEU A 313 10.41 7.98 -14.58
CA LEU A 313 10.01 9.36 -14.85
C LEU A 313 11.21 10.33 -14.79
N SER A 314 12.05 10.19 -13.76
CA SER A 314 13.23 11.02 -13.59
C SER A 314 14.27 10.76 -14.68
N ALA A 315 14.45 9.50 -15.10
CA ALA A 315 15.35 9.12 -16.17
C ALA A 315 14.89 9.71 -17.51
N MET A 316 13.58 9.68 -17.80
CA MET A 316 13.02 10.33 -18.99
C MET A 316 13.25 11.84 -18.99
N ARG A 317 13.06 12.52 -17.84
CA ARG A 317 13.35 13.95 -17.71
C ARG A 317 14.84 14.24 -17.90
N ALA A 318 15.73 13.45 -17.29
CA ALA A 318 17.17 13.60 -17.46
C ALA A 318 17.59 13.41 -18.93
N LEU A 319 16.95 12.48 -19.64
CA LEU A 319 17.18 12.24 -21.07
C LEU A 319 16.73 13.45 -21.92
N GLN A 320 15.55 14.03 -21.65
CA GLN A 320 15.07 15.26 -22.30
C GLN A 320 15.98 16.46 -22.06
N MET A 321 16.45 16.63 -20.82
CA MET A 321 17.39 17.69 -20.46
C MET A 321 18.74 17.52 -21.15
N THR A 322 19.22 16.28 -21.29
CA THR A 322 20.46 15.97 -22.01
C THR A 322 20.37 16.44 -23.46
N PHE A 323 19.23 16.25 -24.11
CA PHE A 323 18.97 16.82 -25.44
C PHE A 323 18.96 18.35 -25.44
N SER A 324 18.26 18.99 -24.50
CA SER A 324 18.17 20.46 -24.44
C SER A 324 19.51 21.15 -24.20
N CYS A 325 20.50 20.43 -23.69
CA CYS A 325 21.86 20.93 -23.44
C CYS A 325 22.90 20.42 -24.46
N ASP A 326 22.49 19.85 -25.60
CA ASP A 326 23.36 19.24 -26.62
C ASP A 326 24.37 18.22 -26.04
N GLY A 327 23.95 17.52 -24.98
CA GLY A 327 24.74 16.53 -24.27
C GLY A 327 24.57 15.12 -24.82
N LEU A 328 25.47 14.21 -24.42
CA LEU A 328 25.33 12.77 -24.70
C LEU A 328 24.81 12.05 -23.45
N PRO A 329 23.86 11.09 -23.58
CA PRO A 329 23.32 10.35 -22.42
C PRO A 329 24.39 9.69 -21.55
N ARG A 330 25.47 9.19 -22.16
CA ARG A 330 26.60 8.55 -21.46
C ARG A 330 27.39 9.49 -20.54
N ASN A 331 27.27 10.81 -20.72
CA ASN A 331 27.98 11.82 -19.93
C ASN A 331 27.13 12.34 -18.76
N ASN A 332 25.88 11.86 -18.63
CA ASN A 332 24.97 12.28 -17.60
C ASN A 332 25.01 11.28 -16.43
N ASP A 333 25.82 11.58 -15.42
CA ASP A 333 26.00 10.70 -14.25
C ASP A 333 24.69 10.43 -13.49
N GLU A 334 23.78 11.42 -13.45
CA GLU A 334 22.46 11.26 -12.83
C GLU A 334 21.60 10.25 -13.58
N LEU A 335 21.58 10.31 -14.91
CA LEU A 335 20.90 9.32 -15.74
C LEU A 335 21.47 7.91 -15.51
N LEU A 336 22.79 7.77 -15.46
CA LEU A 336 23.44 6.47 -15.22
C LEU A 336 23.11 5.91 -13.82
N LEU A 337 23.03 6.77 -12.80
CA LEU A 337 22.60 6.38 -11.46
C LEU A 337 21.15 5.89 -11.45
N LEU A 338 20.24 6.62 -12.10
CA LEU A 338 18.83 6.24 -12.19
C LEU A 338 18.67 4.87 -12.85
N LEU A 339 19.40 4.62 -13.94
CA LEU A 339 19.41 3.33 -14.63
C LEU A 339 19.98 2.22 -13.72
N ARG A 340 21.07 2.48 -12.97
CA ARG A 340 21.63 1.55 -11.99
C ARG A 340 20.60 1.17 -10.92
N MET A 341 19.85 2.14 -10.39
CA MET A 341 18.81 1.89 -9.39
C MET A 341 17.64 1.07 -9.95
N ILE A 342 17.22 1.33 -11.20
CA ILE A 342 16.19 0.52 -11.88
C ILE A 342 16.70 -0.93 -12.07
N TYR A 343 17.97 -1.12 -12.48
CA TYR A 343 18.58 -2.47 -12.56
C TYR A 343 18.52 -3.23 -11.24
N LEU A 344 18.83 -2.57 -10.13
CA LEU A 344 18.77 -3.19 -8.80
C LEU A 344 17.34 -3.58 -8.44
N GLY A 345 16.37 -2.69 -8.65
CA GLY A 345 14.96 -2.97 -8.35
C GLY A 345 14.38 -4.11 -9.20
N LEU A 346 14.60 -4.10 -10.51
CA LEU A 346 14.14 -5.18 -11.41
C LEU A 346 14.88 -6.51 -11.16
N GLY A 347 16.11 -6.45 -10.65
CA GLY A 347 16.93 -7.62 -10.30
C GLY A 347 16.69 -8.18 -8.89
N ALA A 348 15.82 -7.55 -8.09
CA ALA A 348 15.66 -7.86 -6.66
C ALA A 348 15.31 -9.32 -6.38
N TRP A 349 14.33 -9.87 -7.10
CA TRP A 349 13.91 -11.28 -6.92
C TRP A 349 15.07 -12.24 -7.17
N ASN A 350 15.77 -12.10 -8.30
CA ASN A 350 16.89 -12.96 -8.66
C ASN A 350 18.05 -12.84 -7.66
N MET A 351 18.33 -11.63 -7.18
CA MET A 351 19.39 -11.38 -6.20
C MET A 351 19.11 -12.09 -4.88
N ILE A 352 17.86 -12.03 -4.40
CA ILE A 352 17.46 -12.66 -3.14
C ILE A 352 17.36 -14.17 -3.30
N ASP A 353 16.79 -14.67 -4.38
CA ASP A 353 16.65 -16.11 -4.64
C ASP A 353 18.02 -16.79 -4.74
N SER A 354 18.93 -16.21 -5.54
CA SER A 354 20.28 -16.74 -5.72
C SER A 354 21.22 -16.53 -4.53
N GLN A 355 20.84 -15.68 -3.56
CA GLN A 355 21.70 -15.21 -2.46
C GLN A 355 23.04 -14.63 -2.95
N TYR A 356 23.09 -14.17 -4.21
CA TYR A 356 24.26 -13.54 -4.82
C TYR A 356 24.08 -12.04 -4.85
N PHE A 357 24.42 -11.38 -3.74
CA PHE A 357 24.24 -9.95 -3.57
C PHE A 357 25.37 -9.15 -4.21
N LYS A 358 25.34 -9.06 -5.54
CA LYS A 358 26.20 -8.15 -6.29
C LYS A 358 25.40 -7.35 -7.28
N GLU A 359 25.85 -6.12 -7.51
CA GLU A 359 25.23 -5.26 -8.49
C GLU A 359 25.29 -5.87 -9.89
N PRO A 360 24.18 -5.88 -10.64
CA PRO A 360 24.16 -6.24 -12.04
C PRO A 360 25.09 -5.31 -12.83
N LYS A 361 25.86 -5.88 -13.77
CA LYS A 361 26.67 -5.07 -14.69
C LYS A 361 25.73 -4.35 -15.66
N MET A 362 25.81 -3.02 -15.70
CA MET A 362 25.07 -2.23 -16.67
C MET A 362 25.52 -2.58 -18.09
N ASP A 363 24.56 -2.92 -18.95
CA ASP A 363 24.84 -3.19 -20.36
C ASP A 363 25.32 -1.92 -21.07
N ALA A 364 26.50 -1.99 -21.70
CA ALA A 364 27.07 -0.89 -22.45
C ALA A 364 26.19 -0.50 -23.66
N ASN A 365 25.47 -1.45 -24.25
CA ASN A 365 24.61 -1.16 -25.39
C ASN A 365 23.35 -0.37 -24.99
N LEU A 366 22.88 -0.53 -23.74
CA LEU A 366 21.80 0.30 -23.20
C LEU A 366 22.19 1.79 -23.29
N VAL A 367 23.39 2.13 -22.81
CA VAL A 367 23.86 3.52 -22.75
C VAL A 367 24.33 4.05 -24.12
N THR A 368 25.01 3.22 -24.91
CA THR A 368 25.68 3.67 -26.13
C THR A 368 24.86 3.54 -27.41
N ARG A 369 23.79 2.73 -27.39
CA ARG A 369 22.91 2.52 -28.55
C ARG A 369 21.45 2.82 -28.23
N PHE A 370 20.88 2.18 -27.20
CA PHE A 370 19.46 2.33 -26.91
C PHE A 370 19.08 3.76 -26.51
N LEU A 371 19.78 4.37 -25.54
CA LEU A 371 19.48 5.74 -25.11
C LEU A 371 19.63 6.76 -26.25
N PRO A 372 20.69 6.75 -27.09
CA PRO A 372 20.75 7.59 -28.28
C PRO A 372 19.63 7.33 -29.29
N CYS A 373 19.25 6.06 -29.53
CA CYS A 373 18.13 5.74 -30.42
C CYS A 373 16.80 6.29 -29.88
N LEU A 374 16.55 6.15 -28.58
CA LEU A 374 15.37 6.70 -27.92
C LEU A 374 15.38 8.23 -27.97
N LEU A 375 16.53 8.85 -27.74
CA LEU A 375 16.68 10.31 -27.84
C LEU A 375 16.39 10.82 -29.25
N SER A 376 16.90 10.15 -30.30
CA SER A 376 16.58 10.47 -31.69
C SER A 376 15.08 10.40 -31.94
N LEU A 377 14.43 9.32 -31.48
CA LEU A 377 12.99 9.13 -31.61
C LEU A 377 12.19 10.28 -30.95
N MET A 378 12.60 10.67 -29.74
CA MET A 378 11.99 11.79 -29.01
C MET A 378 12.13 13.12 -29.75
N VAL A 379 13.29 13.36 -30.38
CA VAL A 379 13.52 14.57 -31.18
C VAL A 379 12.64 14.58 -32.42
N ASP A 380 12.54 13.44 -33.11
CA ASP A 380 11.69 13.32 -34.30
C ASP A 380 10.22 13.57 -33.96
N ASP A 381 9.74 13.00 -32.85
CA ASP A 381 8.37 13.23 -32.38
C ASP A 381 8.14 14.71 -32.03
N GLN A 382 9.04 15.34 -31.26
CA GLN A 382 8.95 16.76 -30.95
C GLN A 382 8.96 17.66 -32.20
N GLN A 383 9.80 17.34 -33.18
CA GLN A 383 9.84 18.07 -34.45
C GLN A 383 8.52 17.93 -35.20
N ASN A 384 7.96 16.71 -35.27
CA ASN A 384 6.69 16.43 -35.93
C ASN A 384 5.54 17.19 -35.27
N THR A 385 5.45 17.21 -33.95
CA THR A 385 4.44 18.00 -33.21
C THR A 385 4.55 19.50 -33.55
N LEU A 386 5.78 20.03 -33.67
CA LEU A 386 6.01 21.44 -34.01
C LEU A 386 5.68 21.77 -35.48
N THR A 387 5.93 20.86 -36.41
CA THR A 387 5.59 21.06 -37.83
C THR A 387 4.09 21.02 -38.08
N VAL A 388 3.37 20.08 -37.46
CA VAL A 388 1.90 20.00 -37.55
C VAL A 388 1.24 21.28 -37.02
N ARG A 389 1.81 21.90 -35.98
CA ARG A 389 1.33 23.19 -35.46
C ARG A 389 1.59 24.39 -36.38
N LYS A 390 2.53 24.30 -37.33
CA LYS A 390 2.96 25.42 -38.19
C LYS A 390 2.31 25.41 -39.58
N SER A 391 1.90 24.25 -40.09
CA SER A 391 1.33 24.11 -41.43
C SER A 391 0.63 22.75 -41.57
N GLU A 392 -0.68 22.75 -41.87
CA GLU A 392 -1.48 21.53 -42.08
C GLU A 392 -1.06 20.78 -43.37
N ASP A 393 -0.43 21.47 -44.34
CA ASP A 393 -0.05 20.89 -45.64
C ASP A 393 1.33 20.20 -45.67
N ASP A 394 2.21 20.44 -44.68
CA ASP A 394 3.57 19.85 -44.60
C ASP A 394 3.61 18.73 -43.55
N VAL A 395 2.82 17.67 -43.75
CA VAL A 395 2.95 16.44 -42.96
C VAL A 395 4.23 15.73 -43.40
N ARG A 396 5.33 15.98 -42.68
CA ARG A 396 6.54 15.15 -42.82
C ARG A 396 6.18 13.70 -42.54
N LYS A 397 6.52 12.79 -43.46
CA LYS A 397 6.43 11.35 -43.20
C LYS A 397 7.36 11.04 -42.03
N ALA A 398 6.80 10.53 -40.94
CA ALA A 398 7.58 10.11 -39.79
C ALA A 398 8.69 9.14 -40.24
N GLU A 399 9.91 9.38 -39.77
CA GLU A 399 11.02 8.48 -40.06
C GLU A 399 10.73 7.08 -39.50
N PRO A 400 11.17 6.03 -40.21
CA PRO A 400 10.99 4.66 -39.75
C PRO A 400 11.66 4.47 -38.39
N LEU A 401 11.01 3.68 -37.54
CA LEU A 401 11.51 3.36 -36.21
C LEU A 401 12.91 2.71 -36.30
N PRO A 402 13.85 3.07 -35.43
CA PRO A 402 15.13 2.37 -35.36
C PRO A 402 14.96 0.89 -35.03
N ASP A 403 15.43 -0.01 -35.91
CA ASP A 403 15.33 -1.47 -35.76
C ASP A 403 15.90 -1.98 -34.42
N TYR A 404 16.91 -1.28 -33.90
CA TYR A 404 17.57 -1.64 -32.66
C TYR A 404 16.67 -1.52 -31.42
N LEU A 405 15.68 -0.61 -31.42
CA LEU A 405 14.80 -0.40 -30.25
C LEU A 405 14.04 -1.66 -29.86
N LEU A 406 13.50 -2.38 -30.86
CA LEU A 406 12.77 -3.63 -30.60
C LEU A 406 13.70 -4.70 -30.00
N SER A 407 14.90 -4.88 -30.56
CA SER A 407 15.86 -5.84 -30.01
C SER A 407 16.27 -5.49 -28.58
N ALA A 408 16.53 -4.22 -28.30
CA ALA A 408 16.92 -3.75 -26.97
C ALA A 408 15.80 -3.95 -25.94
N CYS A 409 14.55 -3.62 -26.28
CA CYS A 409 13.39 -3.80 -25.40
C CYS A 409 13.02 -5.27 -25.16
N ARG A 410 13.42 -6.20 -26.03
CA ARG A 410 13.24 -7.65 -25.81
C ARG A 410 14.31 -8.22 -24.88
N ASP A 411 15.55 -7.77 -25.05
CA ASP A 411 16.70 -8.36 -24.37
C ASP A 411 17.00 -7.73 -23.00
N ASN A 412 16.48 -6.52 -22.75
CA ASN A 412 16.84 -5.73 -21.57
C ASN A 412 15.62 -5.13 -20.86
N SER A 413 15.36 -5.61 -19.65
CA SER A 413 14.24 -5.16 -18.81
C SER A 413 14.23 -3.66 -18.53
N VAL A 414 15.41 -3.04 -18.34
CA VAL A 414 15.51 -1.60 -18.10
C VAL A 414 15.17 -0.81 -19.36
N ALA A 415 15.59 -1.29 -20.54
CA ALA A 415 15.19 -0.69 -21.81
C ALA A 415 13.66 -0.72 -21.97
N THR A 416 13.03 -1.86 -21.66
CA THR A 416 11.57 -2.03 -21.69
C THR A 416 10.88 -1.05 -20.74
N THR A 417 11.33 -0.92 -19.49
CA THR A 417 10.74 0.00 -18.50
C THR A 417 10.85 1.46 -18.94
N ILE A 418 12.02 1.88 -19.45
CA ILE A 418 12.23 3.25 -19.94
C ILE A 418 11.39 3.52 -21.20
N PHE A 419 11.32 2.55 -22.12
CA PHE A 419 10.50 2.67 -23.32
C PHE A 419 9.01 2.73 -22.99
N LEU A 420 8.52 1.93 -22.05
CA LEU A 420 7.14 1.99 -21.59
C LEU A 420 6.81 3.36 -20.98
N GLN A 421 7.73 3.91 -20.17
CA GLN A 421 7.57 5.26 -19.63
C GLN A 421 7.54 6.33 -20.74
N TYR A 422 8.31 6.14 -21.83
CA TYR A 422 8.22 6.99 -23.01
C TYR A 422 6.84 6.90 -23.69
N VAL A 423 6.30 5.70 -23.89
CA VAL A 423 4.95 5.50 -24.45
C VAL A 423 3.89 6.20 -23.58
N CYS A 424 3.98 6.05 -22.25
CA CYS A 424 3.09 6.74 -21.31
C CYS A 424 3.19 8.27 -21.44
N LEU A 425 4.40 8.82 -21.60
CA LEU A 425 4.61 10.26 -21.81
C LEU A 425 4.04 10.76 -23.14
N VAL A 426 4.17 9.97 -24.22
CA VAL A 426 3.58 10.29 -25.53
C VAL A 426 2.05 10.33 -25.43
N ALA A 427 1.45 9.36 -24.72
CA ALA A 427 0.02 9.34 -24.43
C ALA A 427 -0.41 10.53 -23.57
N GLU A 428 0.36 10.90 -22.53
CA GLU A 428 0.11 12.08 -21.69
C GLU A 428 0.11 13.39 -22.52
N ASN A 429 1.03 13.50 -23.48
CA ASN A 429 1.11 14.64 -24.41
C ASN A 429 0.03 14.63 -25.50
N LYS A 430 -0.82 13.60 -25.55
CA LYS A 430 -1.88 13.40 -26.55
C LYS A 430 -1.38 13.38 -28.00
N ASP A 431 -0.14 12.93 -28.23
CA ASP A 431 0.42 12.79 -29.58
C ASP A 431 0.04 11.43 -30.18
N GLN A 432 -1.07 11.41 -30.92
CA GLN A 432 -1.63 10.21 -31.53
C GLN A 432 -0.70 9.60 -32.60
N THR A 433 0.02 10.45 -33.34
CA THR A 433 0.89 10.00 -34.43
C THR A 433 2.09 9.27 -33.87
N ALA A 434 2.73 9.86 -32.87
CA ALA A 434 3.83 9.24 -32.15
C ALA A 434 3.37 7.94 -31.46
N LEU A 435 2.18 7.94 -30.84
CA LEU A 435 1.63 6.78 -30.16
C LEU A 435 1.41 5.60 -31.12
N CYS A 436 0.73 5.80 -32.25
CA CYS A 436 0.53 4.78 -33.28
C CYS A 436 1.86 4.25 -33.83
N ARG A 437 2.90 5.09 -33.88
CA ARG A 437 4.24 4.70 -34.32
C ARG A 437 4.92 3.78 -33.30
N VAL A 438 4.85 4.06 -32.00
CA VAL A 438 5.59 3.30 -30.97
C VAL A 438 4.86 2.08 -30.42
N MET A 439 3.53 2.05 -30.46
CA MET A 439 2.72 0.93 -29.97
C MET A 439 3.07 -0.44 -30.58
N PRO A 440 3.35 -0.57 -31.89
CA PRO A 440 3.77 -1.84 -32.50
C PRO A 440 5.08 -2.41 -31.94
N ILE A 441 6.02 -1.57 -31.49
CA ILE A 441 7.23 -2.04 -30.82
C ILE A 441 6.84 -2.68 -29.49
N LEU A 442 5.98 -2.03 -28.73
CA LEU A 442 5.54 -2.50 -27.42
C LEU A 442 4.78 -3.83 -27.53
N SER A 443 3.87 -3.98 -28.50
CA SER A 443 3.17 -5.25 -28.73
C SER A 443 4.10 -6.38 -29.21
N SER A 444 5.18 -6.02 -29.89
CA SER A 444 6.20 -6.97 -30.32
C SER A 444 7.19 -7.34 -29.21
N CYS A 445 7.19 -6.63 -28.08
CA CYS A 445 7.97 -6.96 -26.89
C CYS A 445 7.19 -7.97 -26.05
N ASP A 446 7.29 -9.25 -26.39
CA ASP A 446 6.71 -10.36 -25.60
C ASP A 446 7.52 -10.59 -24.30
N THR A 447 7.57 -9.55 -23.46
CA THR A 447 8.24 -9.55 -22.16
C THR A 447 7.18 -9.38 -21.08
N ASP A 448 7.32 -10.11 -19.97
CA ASP A 448 6.34 -10.07 -18.88
C ASP A 448 6.18 -8.67 -18.27
N ILE A 449 7.21 -7.83 -18.36
CA ILE A 449 7.19 -6.44 -17.84
C ILE A 449 6.11 -5.61 -18.54
N VAL A 450 6.00 -5.71 -19.87
CA VAL A 450 5.01 -4.93 -20.63
C VAL A 450 3.58 -5.26 -20.22
N TYR A 451 3.34 -6.53 -19.87
CA TYR A 451 2.02 -7.08 -19.55
C TYR A 451 1.83 -7.32 -18.04
N ASP A 452 2.72 -6.79 -17.19
CA ASP A 452 2.53 -6.78 -15.75
C ASP A 452 1.49 -5.72 -15.34
N ASP A 453 0.91 -5.88 -14.17
CA ASP A 453 -0.22 -5.02 -13.78
C ASP A 453 0.19 -3.56 -13.53
N MET A 454 1.44 -3.30 -13.12
CA MET A 454 1.91 -1.93 -12.89
C MET A 454 2.05 -1.16 -14.19
N SER A 455 2.66 -1.80 -15.18
CA SER A 455 2.90 -1.28 -16.52
C SER A 455 1.59 -1.09 -17.27
N LEU A 456 0.70 -2.09 -17.23
CA LEU A 456 -0.63 -1.99 -17.83
C LEU A 456 -1.48 -0.93 -17.14
N HIS A 457 -1.44 -0.81 -15.81
CA HIS A 457 -2.17 0.25 -15.11
C HIS A 457 -1.68 1.63 -15.55
N SER A 458 -0.36 1.86 -15.56
CA SER A 458 0.22 3.14 -16.01
C SER A 458 -0.23 3.48 -17.43
N LEU A 459 -0.09 2.52 -18.36
CA LEU A 459 -0.46 2.72 -19.77
C LEU A 459 -1.96 2.95 -19.94
N VAL A 460 -2.82 2.10 -19.36
CA VAL A 460 -4.28 2.23 -19.47
C VAL A 460 -4.77 3.55 -18.89
N SER A 461 -4.22 4.00 -17.76
CA SER A 461 -4.62 5.27 -17.18
C SER A 461 -4.23 6.48 -18.04
N GLN A 462 -3.10 6.42 -18.76
CA GLN A 462 -2.75 7.47 -19.73
C GLN A 462 -3.61 7.40 -20.99
N LEU A 463 -3.85 6.19 -21.52
CA LEU A 463 -4.71 5.97 -22.68
C LEU A 463 -6.15 6.41 -22.42
N ALA A 464 -6.69 6.14 -21.24
CA ALA A 464 -8.05 6.57 -20.86
C ALA A 464 -8.22 8.11 -20.97
N GLY A 465 -7.15 8.88 -20.73
CA GLY A 465 -7.13 10.34 -20.87
C GLY A 465 -7.19 10.87 -22.32
N LEU A 466 -7.05 10.00 -23.33
CA LEU A 466 -7.10 10.37 -24.74
C LEU A 466 -8.54 10.57 -25.26
N GLY A 467 -9.54 9.95 -24.62
CA GLY A 467 -10.97 10.17 -24.89
C GLY A 467 -11.35 10.10 -26.38
N GLU A 468 -11.68 11.26 -26.95
CA GLU A 468 -12.08 11.46 -28.35
C GLU A 468 -11.07 10.95 -29.39
N ALA A 469 -9.79 10.83 -29.03
CA ALA A 469 -8.77 10.26 -29.92
C ALA A 469 -9.13 8.85 -30.41
N PHE A 470 -9.87 8.07 -29.61
CA PHE A 470 -10.33 6.73 -29.97
C PHE A 470 -11.41 6.69 -31.06
N SER A 471 -11.84 7.85 -31.58
CA SER A 471 -12.63 7.89 -32.81
C SER A 471 -11.80 7.61 -34.07
N GLN A 472 -10.47 7.68 -33.98
CA GLN A 472 -9.58 7.31 -35.08
C GLN A 472 -9.37 5.80 -35.16
N LYS A 473 -9.49 5.25 -36.37
CA LYS A 473 -9.34 3.81 -36.64
C LYS A 473 -7.92 3.33 -36.35
N ASP A 474 -6.91 4.07 -36.77
CA ASP A 474 -5.49 3.69 -36.63
C ASP A 474 -5.09 3.51 -35.16
N LEU A 475 -5.57 4.41 -34.28
CA LEU A 475 -5.33 4.31 -32.83
C LEU A 475 -6.05 3.09 -32.23
N CYS A 476 -7.29 2.83 -32.64
CA CYS A 476 -8.03 1.65 -32.18
C CYS A 476 -7.33 0.35 -32.61
N GLU A 477 -6.87 0.26 -33.85
CA GLU A 477 -6.14 -0.92 -34.35
C GLU A 477 -4.81 -1.10 -33.60
N ALA A 478 -4.05 -0.02 -33.37
CA ALA A 478 -2.78 -0.07 -32.64
C ALA A 478 -2.94 -0.50 -31.18
N VAL A 479 -3.97 -0.01 -30.48
CA VAL A 479 -4.19 -0.27 -29.05
C VAL A 479 -4.97 -1.57 -28.83
N PHE A 480 -6.12 -1.74 -29.46
CA PHE A 480 -6.98 -2.90 -29.20
C PHE A 480 -6.48 -4.13 -29.96
N ASP A 481 -6.48 -4.07 -31.29
CA ASP A 481 -6.25 -5.25 -32.14
C ASP A 481 -4.80 -5.76 -32.09
N ASN A 482 -3.84 -4.84 -32.03
CA ASN A 482 -2.41 -5.18 -32.09
C ASN A 482 -1.77 -5.36 -30.70
N PHE A 483 -2.24 -4.65 -29.67
CA PHE A 483 -1.59 -4.68 -28.34
C PHE A 483 -2.37 -5.52 -27.31
N PHE A 484 -3.67 -5.29 -27.11
CA PHE A 484 -4.44 -6.01 -26.09
C PHE A 484 -5.01 -7.36 -26.56
N VAL A 485 -5.73 -7.38 -27.69
CA VAL A 485 -6.44 -8.57 -28.22
C VAL A 485 -5.55 -9.81 -28.35
N PRO A 486 -4.29 -9.73 -28.83
CA PRO A 486 -3.44 -10.91 -28.94
C PRO A 486 -3.09 -11.57 -27.60
N PHE A 487 -3.22 -10.83 -26.49
CA PHE A 487 -2.81 -11.24 -25.15
C PHE A 487 -3.97 -11.35 -24.15
N ILE A 488 -5.24 -11.31 -24.59
CA ILE A 488 -6.43 -11.43 -23.72
C ILE A 488 -6.56 -12.78 -23.00
N SER A 489 -5.79 -13.79 -23.43
CA SER A 489 -5.67 -15.07 -22.71
C SER A 489 -5.07 -14.89 -21.31
N ARG A 490 -4.27 -13.82 -21.10
CA ARG A 490 -3.83 -13.38 -19.79
C ARG A 490 -4.97 -12.59 -19.13
N GLU A 491 -5.49 -13.12 -18.03
CA GLU A 491 -6.66 -12.54 -17.36
C GLU A 491 -6.45 -11.08 -16.93
N ASN A 492 -5.23 -10.74 -16.51
CA ASN A 492 -4.88 -9.42 -16.06
C ASN A 492 -4.87 -8.38 -17.20
N VAL A 493 -4.44 -8.78 -18.40
CA VAL A 493 -4.54 -7.99 -19.64
C VAL A 493 -6.00 -7.73 -20.00
N LEU A 494 -6.85 -8.78 -19.95
CA LEU A 494 -8.29 -8.64 -20.19
C LEU A 494 -8.94 -7.68 -19.19
N ARG A 495 -8.59 -7.77 -17.90
CA ARG A 495 -9.10 -6.86 -16.86
C ARG A 495 -8.71 -5.41 -17.14
N HIS A 496 -7.47 -5.16 -17.55
CA HIS A 496 -6.99 -3.83 -17.94
C HIS A 496 -7.65 -3.30 -19.23
N LEU A 497 -7.90 -4.16 -20.21
CA LEU A 497 -8.65 -3.80 -21.42
C LEU A 497 -10.10 -3.39 -21.09
N LEU A 498 -10.79 -4.14 -20.23
CA LEU A 498 -12.13 -3.79 -19.78
C LEU A 498 -12.15 -2.44 -19.04
N ARG A 499 -11.12 -2.15 -18.23
CA ARG A 499 -10.94 -0.84 -17.59
C ARG A 499 -10.74 0.28 -18.60
N LEU A 500 -9.94 0.06 -19.65
CA LEU A 500 -9.76 1.05 -20.71
C LEU A 500 -11.10 1.33 -21.41
N LEU A 501 -11.80 0.28 -21.86
CA LEU A 501 -13.09 0.38 -22.54
C LEU A 501 -14.14 1.08 -21.69
N TRP A 502 -14.13 0.89 -20.37
CA TRP A 502 -15.03 1.60 -19.44
C TRP A 502 -15.01 3.12 -19.60
N TRP A 503 -13.85 3.68 -19.94
CA TRP A 503 -13.67 5.12 -20.16
C TRP A 503 -13.87 5.53 -21.61
N VAL A 504 -13.39 4.73 -22.57
CA VAL A 504 -13.30 5.15 -23.98
C VAL A 504 -14.44 4.64 -24.87
N TYR A 505 -15.31 3.74 -24.41
CA TYR A 505 -16.36 3.10 -25.24
C TYR A 505 -17.24 4.08 -26.02
N ARG A 506 -17.45 5.29 -25.51
CA ARG A 506 -18.29 6.32 -26.14
C ARG A 506 -17.66 6.91 -27.41
N TYR A 507 -16.36 6.83 -27.54
CA TYR A 507 -15.59 7.43 -28.62
C TYR A 507 -15.20 6.42 -29.70
N VAL A 508 -15.23 5.12 -29.38
CA VAL A 508 -14.90 4.03 -30.31
C VAL A 508 -16.02 3.84 -31.33
N ILE A 509 -15.63 3.64 -32.59
CA ILE A 509 -16.56 3.36 -33.69
C ILE A 509 -17.42 2.13 -33.36
N PRO A 510 -18.77 2.19 -33.48
CA PRO A 510 -19.65 1.11 -33.02
C PRO A 510 -19.33 -0.28 -33.55
N VAL A 511 -19.00 -0.39 -34.84
CA VAL A 511 -18.66 -1.68 -35.50
C VAL A 511 -17.37 -2.27 -34.91
N THR A 512 -16.36 -1.42 -34.66
CA THR A 512 -15.10 -1.82 -34.03
C THR A 512 -15.35 -2.24 -32.57
N LEU A 513 -16.16 -1.47 -31.84
CA LEU A 513 -16.54 -1.79 -30.47
C LEU A 513 -17.27 -3.13 -30.36
N ASP A 514 -18.22 -3.42 -31.26
CA ASP A 514 -18.93 -4.71 -31.31
C ASP A 514 -17.98 -5.87 -31.56
N THR A 515 -17.03 -5.69 -32.48
CA THR A 515 -16.00 -6.70 -32.78
C THR A 515 -15.14 -6.99 -31.54
N ILE A 516 -14.68 -5.94 -30.85
CA ILE A 516 -13.88 -6.08 -29.62
C ILE A 516 -14.71 -6.76 -28.52
N MET A 517 -15.96 -6.34 -28.31
CA MET A 517 -16.84 -6.90 -27.26
C MET A 517 -17.10 -8.40 -27.46
N GLU A 518 -17.26 -8.86 -28.70
CA GLU A 518 -17.39 -10.30 -28.99
C GLU A 518 -16.09 -11.07 -28.72
N GLN A 519 -14.92 -10.48 -29.02
CA GLN A 519 -13.62 -11.12 -28.76
C GLN A 519 -13.29 -11.23 -27.27
N ILE A 520 -13.66 -10.23 -26.46
CA ILE A 520 -13.33 -10.17 -25.02
C ILE A 520 -14.37 -10.85 -24.13
N LYS A 521 -15.39 -11.46 -24.72
CA LYS A 521 -16.49 -12.10 -24.00
C LYS A 521 -15.96 -13.14 -23.01
N PRO A 522 -16.24 -13.00 -21.71
CA PRO A 522 -15.63 -13.85 -20.72
C PRO A 522 -16.16 -15.27 -20.79
N ASN A 523 -15.27 -16.24 -20.56
CA ASN A 523 -15.59 -17.66 -20.50
C ASN A 523 -15.72 -18.16 -19.05
N ASN A 524 -16.00 -19.44 -18.86
CA ASN A 524 -16.14 -20.07 -17.54
C ASN A 524 -14.81 -20.21 -16.77
N GLN A 525 -13.67 -19.89 -17.39
CA GLN A 525 -12.34 -19.98 -16.76
C GLN A 525 -11.92 -18.65 -16.12
N HIS A 526 -12.44 -17.51 -16.59
CA HIS A 526 -12.13 -16.19 -16.01
C HIS A 526 -12.76 -16.01 -14.62
N SER A 527 -12.16 -15.17 -13.77
CA SER A 527 -12.69 -14.86 -12.44
C SER A 527 -14.07 -14.20 -12.50
N GLU A 528 -14.76 -14.26 -11.36
CA GLU A 528 -16.04 -13.58 -11.17
C GLU A 528 -15.90 -12.06 -11.35
N ALA A 529 -14.76 -11.48 -10.98
CA ALA A 529 -14.50 -10.05 -11.12
C ALA A 529 -14.54 -9.60 -12.60
N VAL A 530 -13.89 -10.35 -13.49
CA VAL A 530 -13.90 -10.07 -14.94
C VAL A 530 -15.32 -10.20 -15.51
N ARG A 531 -16.07 -11.24 -15.13
CA ARG A 531 -17.45 -11.44 -15.58
C ARG A 531 -18.38 -10.31 -15.13
N LYS A 532 -18.25 -9.88 -13.87
CA LYS A 532 -19.01 -8.75 -13.31
C LYS A 532 -18.69 -7.46 -14.06
N LEU A 533 -17.41 -7.15 -14.27
CA LEU A 533 -16.98 -5.94 -14.97
C LEU A 533 -17.46 -5.92 -16.43
N TYR A 534 -17.33 -7.03 -17.15
CA TYR A 534 -17.86 -7.15 -18.52
C TYR A 534 -19.37 -6.91 -18.56
N LYS A 535 -20.13 -7.54 -17.65
CA LYS A 535 -21.59 -7.36 -17.58
C LYS A 535 -21.97 -5.91 -17.27
N ALA A 536 -21.29 -5.28 -16.31
CA ALA A 536 -21.51 -3.88 -15.98
C ALA A 536 -21.19 -2.95 -17.16
N LEU A 537 -20.15 -3.26 -17.94
CA LEU A 537 -19.80 -2.50 -19.15
C LEU A 537 -20.89 -2.62 -20.23
N VAL A 538 -21.45 -3.82 -20.43
CA VAL A 538 -22.58 -4.05 -21.36
C VAL A 538 -23.80 -3.26 -20.92
N GLU A 539 -24.20 -3.35 -19.65
CA GLU A 539 -25.34 -2.60 -19.10
C GLU A 539 -25.11 -1.07 -19.23
N ARG A 540 -23.89 -0.60 -18.95
CA ARG A 540 -23.52 0.81 -19.09
C ARG A 540 -23.55 1.30 -20.54
N ARG A 541 -23.19 0.43 -21.50
CA ARG A 541 -23.32 0.71 -22.93
C ARG A 541 -24.78 0.80 -23.36
N GLU A 542 -25.62 -0.15 -22.95
CA GLU A 542 -27.05 -0.19 -23.31
C GLU A 542 -27.83 0.99 -22.72
N SER A 543 -27.45 1.43 -21.51
CA SER A 543 -28.06 2.59 -20.85
C SER A 543 -27.63 3.95 -21.45
N TYR A 544 -26.62 3.97 -22.33
CA TYR A 544 -26.08 5.22 -22.88
C TYR A 544 -27.00 5.79 -23.98
N GLN A 545 -27.65 6.91 -23.69
CA GLN A 545 -28.29 7.76 -24.69
C GLN A 545 -27.33 8.88 -25.09
N PRO A 546 -26.95 9.02 -26.38
CA PRO A 546 -26.15 10.16 -26.81
C PRO A 546 -26.95 11.45 -26.53
N SER A 547 -26.31 12.45 -25.91
CA SER A 547 -26.93 13.75 -25.73
C SER A 547 -27.36 14.31 -27.09
N PRO A 548 -28.57 14.88 -27.24
CA PRO A 548 -28.99 15.48 -28.50
C PRO A 548 -28.00 16.57 -28.87
N ILE A 549 -27.50 16.50 -30.10
CA ILE A 549 -26.68 17.55 -30.72
C ILE A 549 -27.49 18.85 -30.59
N PRO A 550 -26.96 19.93 -30.01
CA PRO A 550 -27.63 21.23 -30.10
C PRO A 550 -27.82 21.52 -31.58
N GLU A 551 -29.07 21.59 -32.05
CA GLU A 551 -29.35 22.14 -33.37
C GLU A 551 -28.65 23.51 -33.44
N PRO A 552 -27.85 23.79 -34.49
CA PRO A 552 -27.24 25.10 -34.61
C PRO A 552 -28.39 26.11 -34.63
N GLU A 553 -28.47 26.96 -33.60
CA GLU A 553 -29.38 28.11 -33.60
C GLU A 553 -29.13 28.84 -34.91
N GLN A 554 -30.14 28.84 -35.79
CA GLN A 554 -30.16 29.76 -36.91
C GLN A 554 -30.20 31.16 -36.31
N LEU A 555 -29.02 31.77 -36.20
CA LEU A 555 -28.87 33.19 -35.96
C LEU A 555 -29.49 33.91 -37.17
N ASP A 556 -30.78 34.23 -37.07
CA ASP A 556 -31.44 35.21 -37.92
C ASP A 556 -30.74 36.54 -37.72
N SER A 557 -29.74 36.81 -38.56
CA SER A 557 -29.03 38.08 -38.61
C SER A 557 -29.93 39.15 -39.25
N PRO A 558 -30.29 40.24 -38.55
CA PRO A 558 -31.13 41.29 -39.09
C PRO A 558 -30.30 42.33 -39.86
N PHE A 559 -29.43 41.89 -40.78
CA PHE A 559 -28.60 42.80 -41.59
C PHE A 559 -28.49 42.41 -43.07
N ALA A 560 -29.44 41.64 -43.61
CA ALA A 560 -29.57 41.44 -45.05
C ALA A 560 -30.68 42.34 -45.63
N SER A 561 -30.46 43.66 -45.65
CA SER A 561 -31.15 44.59 -46.56
C SER A 561 -30.59 46.01 -46.47
N VAL A 562 -29.47 46.24 -47.16
CA VAL A 562 -29.10 47.60 -47.59
C VAL A 562 -28.95 47.56 -49.12
N PRO A 563 -29.85 48.19 -49.89
CA PRO A 563 -29.70 48.31 -51.34
C PRO A 563 -28.53 49.23 -51.68
N GLY A 564 -27.70 48.81 -52.64
CA GLY A 564 -26.54 49.56 -53.10
C GLY A 564 -26.90 50.91 -53.72
N ALA A 565 -26.14 51.94 -53.37
CA ALA A 565 -26.17 53.23 -54.04
C ALA A 565 -25.45 53.14 -55.40
N THR A 566 -26.15 53.51 -56.46
CA THR A 566 -25.61 53.73 -57.81
C THR A 566 -24.71 54.97 -57.84
N PRO A 567 -23.67 55.01 -58.70
CA PRO A 567 -22.79 56.17 -58.81
C PRO A 567 -23.42 57.24 -59.73
N ALA A 568 -23.33 58.51 -59.34
CA ALA A 568 -23.68 59.63 -60.20
C ALA A 568 -22.43 60.46 -60.53
N SER A 569 -22.11 60.49 -61.82
CA SER A 569 -21.35 61.56 -62.47
C SER A 569 -22.27 62.77 -62.70
N THR A 570 -21.69 63.96 -62.46
CA THR A 570 -22.19 65.35 -62.57
C THR A 570 -23.23 65.83 -61.56
#